data_AF-A0A6J4Y171-F1
#
_entry.id   AF-A0A6J4Y171-F1
#
_cell.length_a   1.000
_cell.length_b   1.000
_cell.length_c   1.000
_cell.angle_alpha   90.00
_cell.angle_beta   90.00
_cell.angle_gamma   90.00
#
_symmetry.space_group_name_H-M   'P 1'
#
loop_
_entity.id
_entity.type
_entity.pdbx_description
1 polymer ?
#
loop_
_entity_poly.entity_id
_entity_poly.type
_entity_poly.pdbx_seq_one_letter_code
_entity_poly.pdbx_strand_id
1 'polypeptide(L)'
;MRVIPEHKFSDDDILKRYANFYGDERIFADGLVPSLRMKLSSLSEFMREIKVNFARFYNRRHHRRGYFWGDRFKSVIVENGETLINCLAYIDLNPLRAAIVDRPEDYRWNSLGYHLQTNNRDNFLSTDFGLKEFNVKSKKERIRRYRRYVYEAGSLNQPEKGSVKVIEDKVLQKERNRKFELSKSDRFKYRTRYFTDSGIIGSKEFVSANYQRFKHLFYSMHEKKPKPIKGLNGIYSLKRLSEVI
;
A
#
# COMPACT_ATOMS: atom_id res chain seq x y z
N MET A 1 12.47 -5.06 4.25
CA MET A 1 12.17 -6.38 4.84
C MET A 1 13.42 -6.89 5.51
N ARG A 2 13.38 -7.29 6.78
CA ARG A 2 14.55 -7.84 7.47
C ARG A 2 14.54 -9.36 7.27
N VAL A 3 15.56 -9.88 6.59
CA VAL A 3 15.74 -11.33 6.48
C VAL A 3 16.18 -11.83 7.84
N ILE A 4 15.42 -12.77 8.40
CA ILE A 4 15.72 -13.36 9.70
C ILE A 4 16.77 -14.45 9.47
N PRO A 5 17.88 -14.46 10.22
CA PRO A 5 18.93 -15.47 10.04
C PRO A 5 18.43 -16.85 10.45
N GLU A 6 19.03 -17.89 9.87
CA GLU A 6 18.58 -19.28 10.01
C GLU A 6 18.40 -19.73 11.46
N HIS A 7 19.36 -19.41 12.34
CA HIS A 7 19.36 -19.78 13.75
C HIS A 7 18.20 -19.19 14.58
N LYS A 8 17.42 -18.25 14.03
CA LYS A 8 16.24 -17.68 14.69
C LYS A 8 14.96 -18.44 14.38
N PHE A 9 15.01 -19.44 13.51
CA PHE A 9 13.87 -20.31 13.20
C PHE A 9 14.06 -21.66 13.91
N SER A 10 13.40 -21.82 15.05
CA SER A 10 13.35 -23.11 15.75
C SER A 10 12.52 -24.11 14.97
N ASP A 11 12.75 -25.39 15.22
CA ASP A 11 12.03 -26.49 14.60
C ASP A 11 10.54 -26.39 14.92
N ASP A 12 10.19 -26.12 16.19
CA ASP A 12 8.83 -25.89 16.64
C ASP A 12 8.13 -24.74 15.89
N ASP A 13 8.84 -23.64 15.64
CA ASP A 13 8.29 -22.51 14.89
C ASP A 13 7.98 -22.89 13.43
N ILE A 14 8.85 -23.68 12.81
CA ILE A 14 8.68 -24.17 11.44
C ILE A 14 7.49 -25.12 11.37
N LEU A 15 7.39 -26.06 12.30
CA LEU A 15 6.30 -27.03 12.37
C LEU A 15 4.95 -26.32 12.57
N LYS A 16 4.87 -25.36 13.51
CA LYS A 16 3.67 -24.54 13.72
C LYS A 16 3.28 -23.75 12.48
N ARG A 17 4.24 -23.12 11.80
CA ARG A 17 3.96 -22.37 10.55
C ARG A 17 3.46 -23.28 9.44
N TYR A 18 4.03 -24.48 9.32
CA TYR A 18 3.65 -25.45 8.32
C TYR A 18 2.23 -25.97 8.55
N ALA A 19 1.90 -26.36 9.79
CA ALA A 19 0.57 -26.77 10.21
C ALA A 19 -0.48 -25.67 9.96
N ASN A 20 -0.18 -24.43 10.36
CA ASN A 20 -1.07 -23.28 10.13
C ASN A 20 -1.36 -23.03 8.63
N PHE A 21 -0.44 -23.37 7.73
CA PHE A 21 -0.60 -23.12 6.30
C PHE A 21 -1.23 -24.29 5.54
N TYR A 22 -0.85 -25.53 5.86
CA TYR A 22 -1.27 -26.73 5.12
C TYR A 22 -2.32 -27.59 5.83
N GLY A 23 -2.61 -27.33 7.11
CA GLY A 23 -3.44 -28.17 7.97
C GLY A 23 -2.63 -29.22 8.75
N ASP A 24 -3.19 -29.71 9.85
CA ASP A 24 -2.52 -30.58 10.83
C ASP A 24 -2.27 -32.03 10.33
N GLU A 25 -2.91 -32.44 9.25
CA GLU A 25 -2.94 -33.85 8.81
C GLU A 25 -1.77 -34.28 7.91
N ARG A 26 -0.80 -33.40 7.63
CA ARG A 26 0.32 -33.73 6.73
C ARG A 26 1.50 -34.36 7.46
N ILE A 27 1.91 -35.54 6.98
CA ILE A 27 3.12 -36.24 7.42
C ILE A 27 4.37 -35.41 7.08
N PHE A 28 5.22 -35.19 8.08
CA PHE A 28 6.52 -34.54 7.91
C PHE A 28 7.53 -35.54 7.38
N ALA A 29 8.00 -35.35 6.15
CA ALA A 29 9.11 -36.12 5.62
C ALA A 29 10.42 -35.76 6.31
N ASP A 30 11.29 -36.75 6.50
CA ASP A 30 12.64 -36.52 7.03
C ASP A 30 13.41 -35.50 6.17
N GLY A 31 14.06 -34.53 6.83
CA GLY A 31 14.81 -33.46 6.16
C GLY A 31 13.97 -32.25 5.70
N LEU A 32 12.65 -32.26 5.88
CA LEU A 32 11.79 -31.11 5.54
C LEU A 32 12.09 -29.87 6.38
N VAL A 33 12.30 -30.04 7.69
CA VAL A 33 12.53 -28.92 8.62
C VAL A 33 13.81 -28.14 8.27
N PRO A 34 15.00 -28.77 8.08
CA PRO A 34 16.19 -28.07 7.59
C PRO A 34 15.97 -27.33 6.27
N SER A 35 15.27 -27.95 5.31
CA SER A 35 14.98 -27.33 4.01
C SER A 35 14.08 -26.10 4.14
N LEU A 36 13.03 -26.18 4.97
CA LEU A 36 12.16 -25.05 5.26
C LEU A 36 12.89 -23.93 6.00
N ARG A 37 13.80 -24.27 6.92
CA ARG A 37 14.61 -23.28 7.64
C ARG A 37 15.45 -22.43 6.68
N MET A 38 16.18 -23.08 5.77
CA MET A 38 16.96 -22.40 4.72
C MET A 38 16.09 -21.55 3.80
N LYS A 39 14.88 -22.01 3.46
CA LYS A 39 13.94 -21.22 2.65
C LYS A 39 13.43 -19.98 3.38
N LEU A 40 13.04 -20.12 4.64
CA LEU A 40 12.50 -19.02 5.45
C LEU A 40 13.54 -17.95 5.78
N SER A 41 14.83 -18.31 5.79
CA SER A 41 15.96 -17.40 5.99
C SER A 41 16.53 -16.81 4.69
N SER A 42 15.94 -17.12 3.52
CA SER A 42 16.43 -16.67 2.22
C SER A 42 15.49 -15.65 1.56
N LEU A 43 15.99 -14.43 1.34
CA LEU A 43 15.26 -13.41 0.57
C LEU A 43 14.96 -13.87 -0.85
N SER A 44 15.90 -14.59 -1.47
CA SER A 44 15.75 -15.10 -2.83
C SER A 44 14.60 -16.09 -2.94
N GLU A 45 14.48 -16.99 -1.96
CA GLU A 45 13.38 -17.97 -1.88
C GLU A 45 12.04 -17.27 -1.63
N PHE A 46 11.99 -16.31 -0.70
CA PHE A 46 10.80 -15.52 -0.46
C PHE A 46 10.32 -14.77 -1.72
N MET A 47 11.23 -14.09 -2.42
CA MET A 47 10.90 -13.39 -3.65
C MET A 47 10.49 -14.34 -4.77
N ARG A 48 11.10 -15.53 -4.84
CA ARG A 48 10.71 -16.58 -5.79
C ARG A 48 9.27 -17.02 -5.57
N GLU A 49 8.88 -17.31 -4.33
CA GLU A 49 7.52 -17.74 -3.99
C GLU A 49 6.48 -16.69 -4.38
N ILE A 50 6.71 -15.41 -4.06
CA ILE A 50 5.80 -14.32 -4.47
C ILE A 50 5.66 -14.28 -6.00
N LYS A 51 6.80 -14.26 -6.71
CA LYS A 51 6.81 -14.10 -8.16
C LYS A 51 6.15 -15.28 -8.87
N VAL A 52 6.47 -16.50 -8.47
CA VAL A 52 5.95 -17.73 -9.09
C VAL A 52 4.45 -17.86 -8.83
N ASN A 53 4.01 -17.67 -7.58
CA ASN A 53 2.60 -17.81 -7.24
C ASN A 53 1.73 -16.75 -7.92
N PHE A 54 2.20 -15.50 -7.98
CA PHE A 54 1.48 -14.45 -8.70
C PHE A 54 1.44 -14.69 -10.21
N ALA A 55 2.56 -15.09 -10.83
CA ALA A 55 2.59 -15.40 -12.27
C ALA A 55 1.64 -16.55 -12.61
N ARG A 56 1.62 -17.63 -11.82
CA ARG A 56 0.69 -18.75 -11.99
C ARG A 56 -0.77 -18.31 -11.81
N PHE A 57 -1.06 -17.50 -10.80
CA PHE A 57 -2.39 -16.95 -10.58
C PHE A 57 -2.85 -16.11 -11.78
N TYR A 58 -2.03 -15.14 -12.21
CA TYR A 58 -2.37 -14.22 -13.28
C TYR A 58 -2.52 -14.94 -14.63
N ASN A 59 -1.58 -15.81 -14.98
CA ASN A 59 -1.63 -16.57 -16.23
C ASN A 59 -2.86 -17.48 -16.29
N ARG A 60 -3.21 -18.17 -15.19
CA ARG A 60 -4.45 -18.96 -15.13
C ARG A 60 -5.69 -18.09 -15.27
N ARG A 61 -5.74 -16.96 -14.54
CA ARG A 61 -6.89 -16.04 -14.56
C ARG A 61 -7.14 -15.42 -15.94
N HIS A 62 -6.08 -15.16 -16.71
CA HIS A 62 -6.16 -14.47 -18.00
C HIS A 62 -5.89 -15.39 -19.20
N HIS A 63 -5.87 -16.71 -19.00
CA HIS A 63 -5.57 -17.71 -20.05
C HIS A 63 -4.27 -17.43 -20.83
N ARG A 64 -3.25 -16.86 -20.17
CA ARG A 64 -1.95 -16.56 -20.77
C ARG A 64 -0.96 -17.69 -20.54
N ARG A 65 0.03 -17.80 -21.43
CA ARG A 65 1.20 -18.69 -21.29
C ARG A 65 2.48 -17.86 -21.35
N GLY A 66 3.57 -18.40 -20.81
CA GLY A 66 4.89 -17.76 -20.84
C GLY A 66 5.23 -16.90 -19.62
N TYR A 67 6.33 -16.14 -19.74
CA TYR A 67 6.89 -15.33 -18.67
C TYR A 67 6.00 -14.13 -18.32
N PHE A 68 5.76 -13.93 -17.02
CA PHE A 68 5.03 -12.77 -16.51
C PHE A 68 5.97 -11.62 -16.11
N TRP A 69 7.11 -11.95 -15.50
CA TRP A 69 8.07 -10.96 -15.00
C TRP A 69 9.15 -10.70 -16.04
N GLY A 70 9.49 -9.43 -16.27
CA GLY A 70 10.53 -9.06 -17.24
C GLY A 70 11.96 -9.36 -16.78
N ASP A 71 12.23 -9.35 -15.47
CA ASP A 71 13.60 -9.46 -14.95
C ASP A 71 13.68 -10.18 -13.60
N ARG A 72 14.89 -10.57 -13.17
CA ARG A 72 15.16 -11.09 -11.82
C ARG A 72 15.04 -9.98 -10.77
N PHE A 73 14.76 -10.34 -9.50
CA PHE A 73 14.76 -9.34 -8.44
C PHE A 73 16.20 -8.87 -8.18
N LYS A 74 16.35 -7.59 -7.82
CA LYS A 74 17.63 -7.00 -7.43
C LYS A 74 17.59 -6.69 -5.94
N SER A 75 18.70 -6.94 -5.25
CA SER A 75 18.88 -6.62 -3.83
C SER A 75 20.12 -5.77 -3.69
N VAL A 76 19.93 -4.48 -3.42
CA VAL A 76 21.00 -3.50 -3.27
C VAL A 76 20.96 -3.00 -1.83
N ILE A 77 22.12 -2.97 -1.18
CA ILE A 77 22.25 -2.44 0.18
C ILE A 77 22.22 -0.91 0.08
N VAL A 78 21.41 -0.29 0.94
CA VAL A 78 21.32 1.17 1.06
C VAL A 78 21.80 1.51 2.46
N GLU A 79 22.95 2.16 2.56
CA GLU A 79 23.67 2.36 3.83
C GLU A 79 23.40 3.71 4.50
N ASN A 80 23.01 4.74 3.74
CA ASN A 80 22.79 6.08 4.27
C ASN A 80 21.35 6.58 4.04
N GLY A 81 20.90 7.48 4.92
CA GLY A 81 19.55 8.04 4.93
C GLY A 81 19.23 8.87 3.71
N GLU A 82 20.23 9.53 3.10
CA GLU A 82 20.05 10.32 1.87
C GLU A 82 19.74 9.43 0.66
N THR A 83 20.47 8.33 0.48
CA THR A 83 20.20 7.36 -0.57
C THR A 83 18.83 6.72 -0.34
N LEU A 84 18.49 6.41 0.93
CA LEU A 84 17.18 5.86 1.26
C LEU A 84 16.04 6.82 0.91
N ILE A 85 16.13 8.11 1.26
CA ILE A 85 15.08 9.09 0.94
C ILE A 85 14.94 9.27 -0.58
N ASN A 86 16.05 9.29 -1.32
CA ASN A 86 16.06 9.37 -2.79
C ASN A 86 15.38 8.15 -3.43
N CYS A 87 15.71 6.94 -2.97
CA CYS A 87 15.10 5.70 -3.45
C CYS A 87 13.59 5.65 -3.16
N LEU A 88 13.18 6.02 -1.95
CA LEU A 88 11.75 6.03 -1.57
C LEU A 88 10.98 7.07 -2.38
N ALA A 89 11.50 8.28 -2.56
CA ALA A 89 10.86 9.30 -3.36
C ALA A 89 10.75 8.90 -4.83
N TYR A 90 11.77 8.24 -5.38
CA TYR A 90 11.68 7.69 -6.73
C TYR A 90 10.49 6.74 -6.87
N ILE A 91 10.31 5.82 -5.92
CA ILE A 91 9.18 4.87 -5.91
C ILE A 91 7.85 5.61 -5.78
N ASP A 92 7.74 6.53 -4.83
CA ASP A 92 6.49 7.26 -4.58
C ASP A 92 6.09 8.21 -5.73
N LEU A 93 7.06 8.67 -6.52
CA LEU A 93 6.86 9.48 -7.73
C LEU A 93 6.57 8.67 -8.99
N ASN A 94 6.78 7.36 -9.01
CA ASN A 94 6.51 6.54 -10.21
C ASN A 94 5.07 6.64 -10.72
N PRO A 95 4.01 6.60 -9.87
CA PRO A 95 2.63 6.76 -10.33
C PRO A 95 2.35 8.15 -10.93
N LEU A 96 2.98 9.20 -10.38
CA LEU A 96 2.89 10.55 -10.93
C LEU A 96 3.55 10.59 -12.31
N ARG A 97 4.80 10.12 -12.41
CA ARG A 97 5.57 10.10 -13.66
C ARG A 97 4.90 9.27 -14.75
N ALA A 98 4.24 8.18 -14.38
CA ALA A 98 3.44 7.35 -15.28
C ALA A 98 2.06 7.97 -15.62
N ALA A 99 1.79 9.21 -15.23
CA ALA A 99 0.55 9.94 -15.44
C ALA A 99 -0.71 9.28 -14.85
N ILE A 100 -0.56 8.38 -13.87
CA ILE A 100 -1.67 7.70 -13.20
C ILE A 100 -2.37 8.64 -12.20
N VAL A 101 -1.60 9.57 -11.60
CA VAL A 101 -2.09 10.52 -10.60
C VAL A 101 -1.49 11.90 -10.79
N ASP A 102 -2.07 12.93 -10.14
CA ASP A 102 -1.54 14.31 -10.12
C ASP A 102 -0.69 14.60 -8.87
N ARG A 103 -0.86 13.80 -7.82
CA ARG A 103 -0.16 13.95 -6.54
C ARG A 103 0.32 12.59 -6.04
N PRO A 104 1.48 12.49 -5.38
CA PRO A 104 2.00 11.20 -4.92
C PRO A 104 1.02 10.44 -4.03
N GLU A 105 0.46 11.10 -3.01
CA GLU A 105 -0.48 10.49 -2.07
C GLU A 105 -1.86 10.14 -2.65
N ASP A 106 -2.14 10.54 -3.88
CA ASP A 106 -3.32 10.11 -4.59
C ASP A 106 -3.25 8.63 -4.95
N TYR A 107 -2.05 8.05 -5.06
CA TYR A 107 -1.86 6.62 -5.33
C TYR A 107 -1.77 5.84 -4.01
N ARG A 108 -2.77 4.99 -3.72
CA ARG A 108 -2.88 4.30 -2.42
C ARG A 108 -1.74 3.32 -2.13
N TRP A 109 -1.12 2.76 -3.17
CA TRP A 109 -0.16 1.66 -3.04
C TRP A 109 1.30 2.11 -3.01
N ASN A 110 1.56 3.40 -2.75
CA ASN A 110 2.90 3.90 -2.42
C ASN A 110 3.00 4.27 -0.93
N SER A 111 4.18 4.67 -0.47
CA SER A 111 4.42 4.89 0.96
C SER A 111 3.61 6.07 1.48
N LEU A 112 3.68 7.24 0.81
CA LEU A 112 2.89 8.41 1.19
C LEU A 112 1.38 8.13 1.22
N GLY A 113 0.84 7.53 0.17
CA GLY A 113 -0.57 7.18 0.06
C GLY A 113 -1.01 6.26 1.19
N TYR A 114 -0.27 5.18 1.46
CA TYR A 114 -0.60 4.27 2.54
C TYR A 114 -0.58 4.97 3.91
N HIS A 115 0.49 5.72 4.24
CA HIS A 115 0.59 6.43 5.51
C HIS A 115 -0.53 7.44 5.72
N LEU A 116 -0.95 8.17 4.69
CA LEU A 116 -1.97 9.20 4.81
C LEU A 116 -3.40 8.63 4.81
N GLN A 117 -3.66 7.62 3.98
CA GLN A 117 -5.00 7.07 3.79
C GLN A 117 -5.36 6.02 4.84
N THR A 118 -4.38 5.28 5.39
CA THR A 118 -4.64 4.24 6.41
C THR A 118 -4.07 4.59 7.78
N ASN A 119 -3.33 5.68 7.90
CA ASN A 119 -2.55 6.00 9.10
C ASN A 119 -1.49 4.95 9.46
N ASN A 120 -1.09 4.11 8.49
CA ASN A 120 -0.26 2.92 8.74
C ASN A 120 -0.91 1.97 9.75
N ARG A 121 -2.22 1.71 9.62
CA ARG A 121 -3.03 0.95 10.60
C ARG A 121 -2.40 -0.37 11.00
N ASP A 122 -1.87 -1.11 10.04
CA ASP A 122 -1.30 -2.45 10.26
C ASP A 122 0.19 -2.42 10.60
N ASN A 123 0.73 -1.22 10.89
CA ASN A 123 2.16 -0.97 11.10
C ASN A 123 3.05 -1.57 10.00
N PHE A 124 2.52 -1.63 8.78
CA PHE A 124 3.14 -2.36 7.66
C PHE A 124 4.38 -1.65 7.10
N LEU A 125 4.35 -0.31 7.04
CA LEU A 125 5.46 0.49 6.54
C LEU A 125 6.20 1.22 7.67
N SER A 126 7.52 1.24 7.57
CA SER A 126 8.35 2.08 8.43
C SER A 126 8.04 3.56 8.20
N THR A 127 8.23 4.37 9.24
CA THR A 127 8.14 5.84 9.19
C THR A 127 9.52 6.48 9.22
N ASP A 128 10.58 5.70 9.04
CA ASP A 128 11.95 6.17 9.08
C ASP A 128 12.20 7.19 7.95
N PHE A 129 11.93 6.77 6.71
CA PHE A 129 12.21 7.55 5.49
C PHE A 129 13.67 8.04 5.38
N GLY A 130 14.61 7.42 6.09
CA GLY A 130 15.99 7.91 6.23
C GLY A 130 16.12 9.13 7.15
N LEU A 131 15.02 9.61 7.73
CA LEU A 131 14.95 10.84 8.52
C LEU A 131 15.37 10.67 9.98
N LYS A 132 15.53 9.44 10.47
CA LYS A 132 16.07 9.23 11.82
C LYS A 132 17.53 9.64 11.93
N GLU A 133 18.33 9.46 10.88
CA GLU A 133 19.73 9.90 10.83
C GLU A 133 19.84 11.43 10.96
N PHE A 134 18.84 12.16 10.47
CA PHE A 134 18.71 13.62 10.61
C PHE A 134 18.02 14.04 11.92
N ASN A 135 17.98 13.16 12.92
CA ASN A 135 17.42 13.38 14.27
C ASN A 135 15.93 13.81 14.30
N VAL A 136 15.14 13.43 13.30
CA VAL A 136 13.70 13.76 13.24
C VAL A 136 12.88 12.71 14.01
N LYS A 137 12.59 12.98 15.28
CA LYS A 137 11.95 11.98 16.16
C LYS A 137 10.45 11.76 15.88
N SER A 138 9.70 12.84 15.67
CA SER A 138 8.23 12.79 15.51
C SER A 138 7.79 12.11 14.20
N LYS A 139 6.90 11.10 14.28
CA LYS A 139 6.28 10.46 13.10
C LYS A 139 5.58 11.49 12.20
N LYS A 140 4.87 12.44 12.79
CA LYS A 140 4.18 13.52 12.07
C LYS A 140 5.19 14.37 11.28
N GLU A 141 6.30 14.72 11.92
CA GLU A 141 7.34 15.54 11.29
C GLU A 141 8.10 14.77 10.20
N ARG A 142 8.38 13.48 10.40
CA ARG A 142 8.98 12.63 9.37
C ARG A 142 8.11 12.54 8.12
N ILE A 143 6.81 12.31 8.28
CA ILE A 143 5.87 12.30 7.14
C ILE A 143 5.84 13.68 6.45
N ARG A 144 5.81 14.78 7.21
CA ARG A 144 5.80 16.14 6.65
C ARG A 144 7.06 16.45 5.85
N ARG A 145 8.24 16.16 6.40
CA ARG A 145 9.54 16.41 5.74
C ARG A 145 9.74 15.51 4.53
N TYR A 146 9.38 14.24 4.63
CA TYR A 146 9.41 13.33 3.50
C TYR A 146 8.47 13.79 2.39
N ARG A 147 7.24 14.18 2.72
CA ARG A 147 6.28 14.75 1.77
C ARG A 147 6.82 16.01 1.09
N ARG A 148 7.45 16.93 1.84
CA ARG A 148 8.14 18.08 1.27
C ARG A 148 9.17 17.64 0.24
N TYR A 149 10.07 16.73 0.61
CA TYR A 149 11.12 16.23 -0.28
C TYR A 149 10.54 15.63 -1.57
N VAL A 150 9.51 14.78 -1.47
CA VAL A 150 8.84 14.19 -2.63
C VAL A 150 8.22 15.25 -3.53
N TYR A 151 7.61 16.29 -2.97
CA TYR A 151 7.02 17.36 -3.78
C TYR A 151 8.07 18.21 -4.52
N GLU A 152 9.14 18.58 -3.83
CA GLU A 152 10.25 19.32 -4.45
C GLU A 152 10.89 18.48 -5.56
N ALA A 153 11.24 17.22 -5.27
CA ALA A 153 11.82 16.30 -6.26
C ALA A 153 10.86 15.97 -7.42
N GLY A 154 9.56 15.94 -7.16
CA GLY A 154 8.52 15.66 -8.16
C GLY A 154 8.22 16.82 -9.11
N SER A 155 8.66 18.03 -8.77
CA SER A 155 8.56 19.20 -9.65
C SER A 155 9.73 19.34 -10.63
N LEU A 156 10.85 18.67 -10.34
CA LEU A 156 12.03 18.71 -11.19
C LEU A 156 11.78 17.90 -12.47
N ASN A 157 11.86 18.57 -13.61
CA ASN A 157 11.92 17.91 -14.91
C ASN A 157 13.26 17.18 -15.05
N GLN A 158 13.22 15.92 -15.51
CA GLN A 158 14.41 15.18 -15.90
C GLN A 158 14.51 15.18 -17.43
N PRO A 159 15.24 16.14 -18.04
CA PRO A 159 15.27 16.30 -19.50
C PRO A 159 15.77 15.05 -20.24
N GLU A 160 16.57 14.22 -19.59
CA GLU A 160 17.15 13.00 -20.18
C GLU A 160 16.16 11.84 -20.37
N LYS A 161 14.95 11.87 -19.77
CA LYS A 161 13.98 10.75 -19.80
C LYS A 161 12.69 11.03 -20.58
N GLY A 162 12.70 12.06 -21.43
CA GLY A 162 11.52 12.52 -22.16
C GLY A 162 10.54 13.32 -21.28
N SER A 163 9.41 13.75 -21.84
CA SER A 163 8.39 14.53 -21.14
C SER A 163 7.60 13.67 -20.15
N VAL A 164 8.18 13.42 -18.97
CA VAL A 164 7.49 12.77 -17.85
C VAL A 164 6.58 13.77 -17.14
N LYS A 165 5.43 13.31 -16.64
CA LYS A 165 4.54 14.17 -15.84
C LYS A 165 5.24 14.58 -14.53
N VAL A 166 5.22 15.87 -14.24
CA VAL A 166 5.75 16.47 -13.01
C VAL A 166 4.64 17.15 -12.21
N ILE A 167 4.94 17.49 -10.96
CA ILE A 167 4.04 18.29 -10.13
C ILE A 167 4.03 19.71 -10.68
N GLU A 168 2.84 20.21 -11.01
CA GLU A 168 2.67 21.59 -11.50
C GLU A 168 3.10 22.62 -10.45
N ASP A 169 3.75 23.71 -10.89
CA ASP A 169 4.22 24.79 -10.02
C ASP A 169 3.11 25.38 -9.15
N LYS A 170 1.90 25.53 -9.69
CA LYS A 170 0.74 26.02 -8.93
C LYS A 170 0.40 25.11 -7.75
N VAL A 171 0.58 23.80 -7.92
CA VAL A 171 0.37 22.80 -6.87
C VAL A 171 1.50 22.89 -5.86
N LEU A 172 2.76 22.92 -6.32
CA LEU A 172 3.92 23.03 -5.44
C LEU A 172 3.87 24.28 -4.56
N GLN A 173 3.56 25.45 -5.13
CA GLN A 173 3.49 26.71 -4.38
C GLN A 173 2.37 26.68 -3.33
N LYS A 174 1.22 26.10 -3.66
CA LYS A 174 0.15 25.86 -2.68
C LYS A 174 0.62 25.01 -1.50
N GLU A 175 1.43 23.98 -1.77
CA GLU A 175 1.98 23.11 -0.73
C GLU A 175 3.07 23.79 0.10
N ARG A 176 3.92 24.62 -0.52
CA ARG A 176 4.92 25.46 0.17
C ARG A 176 4.25 26.45 1.12
N ASN A 177 3.20 27.14 0.67
CA ASN A 177 2.45 28.12 1.48
C ASN A 177 1.88 27.50 2.77
N ARG A 178 1.47 26.23 2.71
CA ARG A 178 0.99 25.48 3.88
C ARG A 178 2.07 24.62 4.57
N LYS A 179 3.35 24.85 4.25
CA LYS A 179 4.51 24.14 4.84
C LYS A 179 4.38 22.61 4.75
N PHE A 180 3.75 22.12 3.68
CA PHE A 180 3.45 20.72 3.40
C PHE A 180 2.57 20.02 4.46
N GLU A 181 1.88 20.79 5.30
CA GLU A 181 0.96 20.26 6.30
C GLU A 181 -0.36 19.81 5.67
N LEU A 182 -0.95 18.78 6.29
CA LEU A 182 -2.24 18.24 5.89
C LEU A 182 -3.31 18.69 6.87
N SER A 183 -4.30 19.41 6.33
CA SER A 183 -5.48 19.83 7.06
C SER A 183 -6.37 18.64 7.44
N LYS A 184 -7.33 18.85 8.34
CA LYS A 184 -8.33 17.84 8.68
C LYS A 184 -9.14 17.40 7.44
N SER A 185 -9.49 18.34 6.57
CA SER A 185 -10.24 18.06 5.34
C SER A 185 -9.40 17.28 4.32
N ASP A 186 -8.10 17.55 4.19
CA ASP A 186 -7.20 16.74 3.34
C ASP A 186 -7.16 15.29 3.81
N ARG A 187 -6.95 15.07 5.12
CA ARG A 187 -6.90 13.72 5.70
C ARG A 187 -8.21 12.99 5.51
N PHE A 188 -9.33 13.68 5.71
CA PHE A 188 -10.66 13.13 5.45
C PHE A 188 -10.76 12.68 3.99
N LYS A 189 -10.46 13.57 3.03
CA LYS A 189 -10.49 13.26 1.59
C LYS A 189 -9.61 12.06 1.24
N TYR A 190 -8.38 11.99 1.73
CA TYR A 190 -7.50 10.85 1.43
C TYR A 190 -8.04 9.53 2.00
N ARG A 191 -8.54 9.55 3.24
CA ARG A 191 -9.14 8.38 3.87
C ARG A 191 -10.41 7.93 3.15
N THR A 192 -11.18 8.87 2.61
CA THR A 192 -12.45 8.58 1.94
C THR A 192 -12.34 8.34 0.43
N ARG A 193 -11.24 8.74 -0.22
CA ARG A 193 -11.04 8.65 -1.67
C ARG A 193 -11.29 7.27 -2.26
N TYR A 194 -10.84 6.23 -1.55
CA TYR A 194 -10.96 4.84 -1.97
C TYR A 194 -12.11 4.11 -1.28
N PHE A 195 -13.15 4.85 -0.84
CA PHE A 195 -14.45 4.27 -0.48
C PHE A 195 -15.22 3.75 -1.73
N THR A 196 -14.50 3.40 -2.79
CA THR A 196 -15.03 3.10 -4.11
C THR A 196 -15.65 1.72 -4.26
N ASP A 197 -15.74 0.93 -3.19
CA ASP A 197 -16.49 -0.32 -3.27
C ASP A 197 -17.90 -0.23 -2.65
N SER A 198 -18.52 0.96 -2.55
CA SER A 198 -19.95 1.26 -2.20
C SER A 198 -20.14 2.21 -0.99
N GLY A 199 -19.40 3.32 -0.92
CA GLY A 199 -19.49 4.29 0.18
C GLY A 199 -20.51 5.42 0.00
N ILE A 200 -21.75 5.14 -0.40
CA ILE A 200 -22.81 6.15 -0.23
C ILE A 200 -23.13 6.18 1.26
N ILE A 201 -22.87 7.32 1.92
CA ILE A 201 -23.08 7.53 3.35
C ILE A 201 -23.93 8.79 3.52
N GLY A 202 -24.95 8.74 4.38
CA GLY A 202 -25.85 9.86 4.63
C GLY A 202 -27.10 9.42 5.35
N SER A 203 -28.19 10.18 5.21
CA SER A 203 -29.51 9.72 5.64
C SER A 203 -29.92 8.47 4.88
N LYS A 204 -30.90 7.73 5.40
CA LYS A 204 -31.44 6.53 4.72
C LYS A 204 -31.93 6.86 3.31
N GLU A 205 -32.58 8.01 3.16
CA GLU A 205 -33.14 8.54 1.92
C GLU A 205 -32.02 8.92 0.95
N PHE A 206 -31.00 9.64 1.42
CA PHE A 206 -29.83 10.01 0.61
C PHE A 206 -29.12 8.77 0.06
N VAL A 207 -28.93 7.75 0.91
CA VAL A 207 -28.28 6.50 0.50
C VAL A 207 -29.12 5.74 -0.53
N SER A 208 -30.43 5.66 -0.31
CA SER A 208 -31.36 5.01 -1.23
C SER A 208 -31.42 5.71 -2.60
N ALA A 209 -31.56 7.04 -2.61
CA ALA A 209 -31.67 7.83 -3.84
C ALA A 209 -30.41 7.74 -4.70
N ASN A 210 -29.22 7.84 -4.08
CA ASN A 210 -27.96 7.71 -4.80
C ASN A 210 -27.71 6.27 -5.28
N TYR A 211 -28.15 5.24 -4.52
CA TYR A 211 -28.06 3.86 -5.01
C TYR A 211 -28.86 3.67 -6.30
N GLN A 212 -30.11 4.17 -6.34
CA GLN A 212 -30.93 4.09 -7.55
C GLN A 212 -30.29 4.83 -8.73
N ARG A 213 -29.75 6.04 -8.50
CA ARG A 213 -29.07 6.85 -9.53
C ARG A 213 -27.88 6.12 -10.17
N PHE A 214 -27.10 5.39 -9.38
CA PHE A 214 -25.89 4.71 -9.83
C PHE A 214 -26.05 3.20 -9.96
N LYS A 215 -27.29 2.67 -9.94
CA LYS A 215 -27.59 1.22 -9.92
C LYS A 215 -26.86 0.46 -11.04
N HIS A 216 -26.80 1.05 -12.23
CA HIS A 216 -26.15 0.49 -13.42
C HIS A 216 -24.62 0.30 -13.28
N LEU A 217 -23.97 1.01 -12.36
CA LEU A 217 -22.53 0.88 -12.10
C LEU A 217 -22.21 -0.26 -11.12
N PHE A 218 -23.21 -0.85 -10.48
CA PHE A 218 -23.02 -1.94 -9.52
C PHE A 218 -23.24 -3.30 -10.19
N TYR A 219 -22.21 -4.14 -10.22
CA TYR A 219 -22.29 -5.54 -10.67
C TYR A 219 -22.94 -6.47 -9.61
N SER A 220 -24.15 -6.14 -9.13
CA SER A 220 -24.84 -6.94 -8.09
C SER A 220 -26.18 -7.47 -8.59
N MET A 221 -26.39 -8.78 -8.40
CA MET A 221 -27.64 -9.47 -8.74
C MET A 221 -28.81 -9.09 -7.82
N HIS A 222 -28.54 -8.58 -6.61
CA HIS A 222 -29.55 -8.26 -5.60
C HIS A 222 -29.57 -6.76 -5.32
N GLU A 223 -30.76 -6.24 -4.99
CA GLU A 223 -30.88 -4.83 -4.58
C GLU A 223 -30.14 -4.57 -3.27
N LYS A 224 -29.32 -3.50 -3.26
CA LYS A 224 -28.61 -3.07 -2.06
C LYS A 224 -29.51 -2.17 -1.23
N LYS A 225 -29.67 -2.50 0.05
CA LYS A 225 -30.41 -1.69 1.03
C LYS A 225 -29.46 -0.88 1.91
N PRO A 226 -29.78 0.38 2.24
CA PRO A 226 -29.02 1.17 3.21
C PRO A 226 -28.93 0.46 4.57
N LYS A 227 -27.74 0.40 5.16
CA LYS A 227 -27.47 -0.21 6.48
C LYS A 227 -27.07 0.86 7.48
N PRO A 228 -27.63 0.87 8.70
CA PRO A 228 -27.24 1.83 9.74
C PRO A 228 -25.78 1.62 10.15
N ILE A 229 -25.08 2.72 10.47
CA ILE A 229 -23.71 2.68 10.97
C ILE A 229 -23.72 2.68 12.50
N LYS A 230 -23.15 1.63 13.11
CA LYS A 230 -23.04 1.53 14.57
C LYS A 230 -22.26 2.71 15.14
N GLY A 231 -22.82 3.37 16.17
CA GLY A 231 -22.22 4.53 16.82
C GLY A 231 -22.54 5.90 16.18
N LEU A 232 -23.32 5.94 15.09
CA LEU A 232 -23.75 7.19 14.44
C LEU A 232 -25.26 7.20 14.21
N ASN A 233 -26.00 7.88 15.08
CA ASN A 233 -27.46 7.98 14.97
C ASN A 233 -27.87 8.69 13.67
N GLY A 234 -28.82 8.09 12.95
CA GLY A 234 -29.36 8.65 11.70
C GLY A 234 -28.47 8.50 10.47
N ILE A 235 -27.29 7.88 10.58
CA ILE A 235 -26.34 7.72 9.46
C ILE A 235 -26.36 6.28 8.93
N TYR A 236 -26.52 6.16 7.62
CA TYR A 236 -26.59 4.91 6.87
C TYR A 236 -25.45 4.81 5.85
N SER A 237 -25.16 3.59 5.41
CA SER A 237 -24.19 3.28 4.36
C SER A 237 -24.70 2.19 3.42
N LEU A 238 -24.32 2.21 2.14
CA LEU A 238 -24.74 1.18 1.17
C LEU A 238 -24.01 -0.17 1.36
N LYS A 239 -22.79 -0.16 1.93
CA LYS A 239 -22.02 -1.36 2.29
C LYS A 239 -22.13 -1.63 3.78
N ARG A 240 -21.96 -2.88 4.21
CA ARG A 240 -21.67 -3.15 5.62
C ARG A 240 -20.27 -2.60 5.91
N LEU A 241 -20.19 -1.45 6.56
CA LEU A 241 -18.94 -1.01 7.19
C LEU A 241 -18.70 -2.00 8.31
N SER A 242 -17.63 -2.80 8.19
CA SER A 242 -17.22 -3.75 9.23
C SER A 242 -17.20 -3.01 10.57
N GLU A 243 -17.81 -3.61 11.59
CA GLU A 243 -17.70 -3.16 12.98
C GLU A 243 -16.21 -3.24 13.37
N VAL A 244 -15.48 -2.17 13.10
CA VAL A 244 -14.16 -1.95 13.68
C VAL A 244 -14.44 -1.22 14.97
N ILE A 245 -14.60 -2.00 16.03
CA ILE A 245 -14.22 -1.57 17.38
C ILE A 245 -12.75 -1.95 17.54
#